data_AF-A0A1S4HBW3-F1
#
_entry.id   AF-A0A1S4HBW3-F1
#
_cell.length_a   1.000
_cell.length_b   1.000
_cell.length_c   1.000
_cell.angle_alpha   90.00
_cell.angle_beta   90.00
_cell.angle_gamma   90.00
#
_symmetry.space_group_name_H-M   'P 1'
#
loop_
_entity.id
_entity.type
_entity.pdbx_description
1 polymer ?
#
loop_
_entity_poly.entity_id
_entity_poly.type
_entity_poly.pdbx_seq_one_letter_code
_entity_poly.pdbx_strand_id
1 'polypeptide(L)'
;MRTWYHSLSLFLPIALLHLFPTVVSGKEQNYIPDAAELDCPGNVTHGPVTLTAYHPQFDSDRKRDYLDAQHRKLYTLQEYLDNRAPYVTVGMDPDLQLPYGKEACIPELNRHFRRAIRLQVRDTHVDLRGGGYRRVDLCVRTQEDSYDDIVNMLQVTLVL
;
A
#
# COMPACT_ATOMS: atom_id res chain seq x y z
N MET A 1 81.22 4.28 -4.75
CA MET A 1 80.44 3.26 -4.02
C MET A 1 78.99 3.34 -4.51
N ARG A 2 78.53 2.29 -5.20
CA ARG A 2 77.19 2.13 -5.78
C ARG A 2 76.52 0.91 -5.13
N THR A 3 75.29 1.06 -4.68
CA THR A 3 74.32 0.01 -4.28
C THR A 3 72.95 0.52 -4.75
N TRP A 4 72.34 0.00 -5.85
CA TRP A 4 71.43 -1.17 -5.95
C TRP A 4 70.28 -1.11 -4.90
N TYR A 5 68.96 -1.18 -5.20
CA TYR A 5 68.19 -2.18 -5.94
C TYR A 5 66.76 -1.70 -6.34
N HIS A 6 66.14 -2.48 -7.23
CA HIS A 6 64.86 -2.40 -7.97
C HIS A 6 63.53 -2.09 -7.25
N SER A 7 62.53 -1.64 -8.02
CA SER A 7 61.24 -2.36 -8.13
C SER A 7 60.43 -2.03 -9.39
N LEU A 8 60.09 -3.10 -10.09
CA LEU A 8 59.03 -3.26 -11.10
C LEU A 8 57.67 -2.78 -10.56
N SER A 9 56.83 -2.22 -11.42
CA SER A 9 55.38 -2.34 -11.24
C SER A 9 54.64 -2.37 -12.57
N LEU A 10 53.73 -3.33 -12.61
CA LEU A 10 53.06 -3.95 -13.75
C LEU A 10 52.16 -3.00 -14.55
N PHE A 11 52.16 -3.22 -15.86
CA PHE A 11 51.05 -2.87 -16.75
C PHE A 11 49.85 -3.77 -16.46
N LEU A 12 48.66 -3.19 -16.30
CA LEU A 12 47.38 -3.88 -16.27
C LEU A 12 46.46 -3.18 -17.30
N PRO A 13 46.02 -3.85 -18.38
CA PRO A 13 45.10 -3.24 -19.33
C PRO A 13 43.69 -3.20 -18.73
N ILE A 14 43.12 -2.00 -18.67
CA ILE A 14 41.73 -1.76 -18.27
C ILE A 14 40.83 -2.32 -19.38
N ALA A 15 40.19 -3.46 -19.11
CA ALA A 15 39.14 -3.99 -19.97
C ALA A 15 37.91 -3.06 -19.88
N LEU A 16 37.66 -2.34 -20.97
CA LEU A 16 36.51 -1.46 -21.15
C LEU A 16 35.24 -2.32 -21.25
N LEU A 17 34.54 -2.50 -20.14
CA LEU A 17 33.21 -3.11 -20.11
C LEU A 17 32.22 -2.16 -20.78
N HIS A 18 31.83 -2.49 -22.02
CA HIS A 18 30.74 -1.83 -22.72
C HIS A 18 29.44 -2.06 -21.93
N LEU A 19 28.98 -1.01 -21.24
CA LEU A 19 27.61 -0.86 -20.79
C LEU A 19 26.71 -0.83 -22.03
N PHE A 20 26.20 -1.98 -22.44
CA PHE A 20 25.04 -2.03 -23.32
C PHE A 20 23.84 -1.53 -22.52
N PRO A 21 23.21 -0.40 -22.88
CA PRO A 21 21.92 -0.04 -22.29
C PRO A 21 20.93 -1.12 -22.69
N THR A 22 20.49 -1.92 -21.72
CA THR A 22 19.33 -2.79 -21.90
C THR A 22 18.13 -1.89 -22.13
N VAL A 23 17.65 -1.86 -23.37
CA VAL A 23 16.36 -1.25 -23.69
C VAL A 23 15.29 -2.09 -23.00
N VAL A 24 14.86 -1.66 -21.81
CA VAL A 24 13.62 -2.15 -21.20
C VAL A 24 12.50 -1.70 -22.12
N SER A 25 12.00 -2.65 -22.93
CA SER A 25 10.81 -2.46 -23.74
C SER A 25 9.62 -2.31 -22.80
N GLY A 26 9.26 -1.05 -22.52
CA GLY A 26 8.07 -0.68 -21.79
C GLY A 26 6.83 -1.09 -22.58
N LYS A 27 6.37 -2.32 -22.35
CA LYS A 27 5.02 -2.73 -22.71
C LYS A 27 4.06 -2.08 -21.72
N GLU A 28 3.78 -0.79 -21.91
CA GLU A 28 2.60 -0.16 -21.34
C GLU A 28 1.40 -0.72 -22.11
N GLN A 29 1.02 -1.94 -21.74
CA GLN A 29 -0.10 -2.64 -22.33
C GLN A 29 -1.37 -2.19 -21.62
N ASN A 30 -2.36 -1.78 -22.41
CA ASN A 30 -3.75 -1.61 -22.00
C ASN A 30 -4.30 -2.94 -21.46
N TYR A 31 -3.94 -3.28 -20.22
CA TYR A 31 -4.43 -4.45 -19.53
C TYR A 31 -5.84 -4.18 -19.06
N ILE A 32 -6.79 -4.96 -19.57
CA ILE A 32 -8.17 -4.98 -19.08
C ILE A 32 -8.27 -6.25 -18.22
N PRO A 33 -8.35 -6.15 -16.89
CA PRO A 33 -8.50 -7.33 -16.04
C PRO A 33 -9.81 -8.04 -16.34
N ASP A 34 -9.78 -9.37 -16.29
CA ASP A 34 -11.00 -10.17 -16.28
C ASP A 34 -11.81 -9.86 -15.01
N ALA A 35 -13.14 -9.90 -15.10
CA ALA A 35 -14.01 -9.57 -13.97
C ALA A 35 -13.71 -10.42 -12.72
N ALA A 36 -13.39 -11.70 -12.93
CA ALA A 36 -13.03 -12.63 -11.86
C ALA A 36 -11.74 -12.26 -11.12
N GLU A 37 -10.83 -11.50 -11.75
CA GLU A 37 -9.63 -11.01 -11.08
C GLU A 37 -9.92 -9.85 -10.12
N LEU A 38 -11.06 -9.19 -10.27
CA LEU A 38 -11.49 -8.09 -9.40
C LEU A 38 -12.40 -8.56 -8.26
N ASP A 39 -12.81 -9.83 -8.28
CA ASP A 39 -13.66 -10.41 -7.25
C ASP A 39 -12.95 -10.43 -5.90
N CYS A 40 -13.73 -10.20 -4.85
CA CYS A 40 -13.22 -10.22 -3.49
C CYS A 40 -13.15 -11.66 -2.96
N PRO A 41 -11.95 -12.15 -2.56
CA PRO A 41 -11.85 -13.40 -1.85
C PRO A 41 -12.43 -13.24 -0.44
N GLY A 42 -13.25 -14.19 -0.02
CA GLY A 42 -13.83 -14.21 1.33
C GLY A 42 -15.14 -14.98 1.36
N ASN A 43 -15.67 -15.17 2.57
CA ASN A 43 -16.91 -15.90 2.79
C ASN A 43 -17.91 -15.13 3.65
N VAL A 44 -17.49 -14.02 4.26
CA VAL A 44 -18.38 -13.17 5.04
C VAL A 44 -18.51 -11.81 4.36
N THR A 45 -19.75 -11.44 4.07
CA THR A 45 -20.08 -10.17 3.43
C THR A 45 -20.88 -9.30 4.37
N HIS A 46 -20.50 -8.03 4.47
CA HIS A 46 -21.18 -7.00 5.25
C HIS A 46 -21.62 -5.85 4.34
N GLY A 47 -22.80 -5.28 4.60
CA GLY A 47 -23.32 -4.14 3.86
C GLY A 47 -24.69 -3.67 4.37
N PRO A 48 -25.05 -2.38 4.19
CA PRO A 48 -24.19 -1.33 3.63
C PRO A 48 -23.11 -0.86 4.63
N VAL A 49 -21.90 -0.61 4.13
CA VAL A 49 -20.77 -0.08 4.91
C VAL A 49 -20.45 1.33 4.42
N THR A 50 -20.19 2.26 5.34
CA THR A 50 -19.60 3.57 5.04
C THR A 50 -18.09 3.42 4.90
N LEU A 51 -17.59 3.73 3.71
CA LEU A 51 -16.16 3.93 3.45
C LEU A 51 -15.84 5.41 3.63
N THR A 52 -14.82 5.68 4.42
CA THR A 52 -14.22 7.01 4.58
C THR A 52 -12.72 6.91 4.40
N ALA A 53 -12.05 8.05 4.23
CA ALA A 53 -10.60 8.10 4.11
C ALA A 53 -9.94 8.90 5.24
N TYR A 54 -8.70 8.53 5.56
CA TYR A 54 -7.83 9.29 6.44
C TYR A 54 -6.40 9.28 5.88
N HIS A 55 -5.59 10.26 6.26
CA HIS A 55 -4.19 10.30 5.88
C HIS A 55 -3.27 10.35 7.11
N PRO A 56 -2.06 9.76 7.05
CA PRO A 56 -1.06 9.91 8.10
C PRO A 56 -0.66 11.37 8.31
N GLN A 57 -0.47 11.78 9.56
CA GLN A 57 0.07 13.09 9.95
C GLN A 57 1.49 12.92 10.50
N PHE A 58 2.48 12.95 9.61
CA PHE A 58 3.89 12.66 9.96
C PHE A 58 4.57 13.77 10.79
N ASP A 59 3.98 14.96 10.83
CA ASP A 59 4.40 16.09 11.66
C ASP A 59 3.75 16.09 13.06
N SER A 60 2.86 15.14 13.34
CA SER A 60 2.25 14.99 14.67
C SER A 60 3.23 14.38 15.68
N ASP A 61 3.20 14.91 16.91
CA ASP A 61 3.91 14.33 18.06
C ASP A 61 3.32 12.98 18.52
N ARG A 62 2.14 12.61 18.02
CA ARG A 62 1.45 11.37 18.41
C ARG A 62 1.69 10.29 17.38
N LYS A 63 2.43 9.25 17.79
CA LYS A 63 2.72 8.07 16.95
C LYS A 63 1.51 7.45 16.26
N ARG A 64 0.35 7.44 16.92
CA ARG A 64 -0.92 6.89 16.38
C ARG A 64 -1.49 7.67 15.19
N ASP A 65 -0.96 8.86 14.90
CA ASP A 65 -1.41 9.67 13.77
C ASP A 65 -0.67 9.27 12.49
N TYR A 66 0.40 8.47 12.59
CA TYR A 66 1.19 8.02 11.42
C TYR A 66 1.71 6.57 11.48
N LEU A 67 1.41 5.85 12.57
CA LEU A 67 1.68 4.42 12.74
C LEU A 67 0.38 3.68 13.10
N ASP A 68 0.32 2.41 12.72
CA ASP A 68 -0.81 1.53 13.00
C ASP A 68 -0.92 1.11 14.48
N ALA A 69 -1.92 0.29 14.80
CA ALA A 69 -2.19 -0.19 16.15
C ALA A 69 -1.03 -1.00 16.78
N GLN A 70 -0.06 -1.46 15.98
CA GLN A 70 1.17 -2.13 16.44
C GLN A 70 2.42 -1.26 16.27
N HIS A 71 2.28 0.05 16.11
CA HIS A 71 3.37 0.99 15.87
C HIS A 71 4.18 0.69 14.60
N ARG A 72 3.55 0.10 13.58
CA ARG A 72 4.17 -0.12 12.27
C ARG A 72 3.72 0.94 11.27
N LYS A 73 4.50 1.10 10.20
CA LYS A 73 4.19 2.01 9.10
C LYS A 73 2.80 1.70 8.51
N LEU A 74 2.00 2.75 8.30
CA LEU A 74 0.78 2.71 7.50
C LEU A 74 1.12 2.67 6.00
N TYR A 75 0.43 1.82 5.24
CA TYR A 75 0.55 1.79 3.78
C TYR A 75 -0.68 2.39 3.14
N THR A 76 -0.44 3.39 2.30
CA THR A 76 -1.49 4.18 1.67
C THR A 76 -2.00 3.52 0.39
N LEU A 77 -3.22 3.86 -0.02
CA LEU A 77 -3.79 3.44 -1.31
C LEU A 77 -2.85 3.81 -2.46
N GLN A 78 -2.33 5.04 -2.48
CA GLN A 78 -1.47 5.53 -3.55
C GLN A 78 -0.14 4.76 -3.59
N GLU A 79 0.49 4.46 -2.45
CA GLU A 79 1.68 3.60 -2.44
C GLU A 79 1.40 2.20 -2.99
N TYR A 80 0.22 1.63 -2.73
CA TYR A 80 -0.17 0.34 -3.28
C TYR A 80 -0.38 0.41 -4.80
N LEU A 81 -1.10 1.43 -5.28
CA LEU A 81 -1.34 1.66 -6.71
C LEU A 81 -0.02 1.87 -7.46
N ASP A 82 0.96 2.56 -6.85
CA ASP A 82 2.31 2.76 -7.36
C ASP A 82 3.20 1.51 -7.29
N ASN A 83 2.71 0.37 -6.79
CA ASN A 83 3.49 -0.85 -6.52
C ASN A 83 4.62 -0.68 -5.50
N ARG A 84 4.48 0.28 -4.58
CA ARG A 84 5.43 0.59 -3.50
C ARG A 84 4.99 0.04 -2.14
N ALA A 85 3.80 -0.53 -2.05
CA ALA A 85 3.27 -1.18 -0.85
C ALA A 85 2.68 -2.56 -1.16
N PRO A 86 2.80 -3.54 -0.24
CA PRO A 86 2.25 -4.89 -0.43
C PRO A 86 0.74 -4.99 -0.17
N TYR A 87 0.15 -4.00 0.50
CA TYR A 87 -1.28 -3.89 0.82
C TYR A 87 -1.61 -2.43 1.15
N VAL A 88 -2.89 -2.12 1.31
CA VAL A 88 -3.38 -0.84 1.85
C VAL A 88 -3.85 -1.06 3.29
N THR A 89 -3.44 -0.19 4.20
CA THR A 89 -3.93 -0.22 5.57
C THR A 89 -5.36 0.32 5.62
N VAL A 90 -6.23 -0.40 6.32
CA VAL A 90 -7.55 0.10 6.72
C VAL A 90 -7.71 0.10 8.23
N GLY A 91 -8.48 1.07 8.71
CA GLY A 91 -8.95 1.19 10.09
C GLY A 91 -10.35 0.65 10.25
N MET A 92 -10.59 -0.09 11.34
CA MET A 92 -11.93 -0.54 11.73
C MET A 92 -12.16 -0.36 13.24
N ASP A 93 -13.41 -0.58 13.66
CA ASP A 93 -13.83 -0.48 15.06
C ASP A 93 -12.97 -1.40 15.96
N PRO A 94 -12.31 -0.83 17.01
CA PRO A 94 -11.46 -1.62 17.90
C PRO A 94 -12.21 -2.73 18.65
N ASP A 95 -13.51 -2.57 18.88
CA ASP A 95 -14.30 -3.51 19.66
C ASP A 95 -14.62 -4.80 18.89
N LEU A 96 -14.36 -4.85 17.57
CA LEU A 96 -14.47 -6.07 16.75
C LEU A 96 -13.39 -7.11 17.07
N GLN A 97 -12.24 -6.68 17.63
CA GLN A 97 -11.11 -7.56 17.97
C GLN A 97 -10.66 -8.46 16.81
N LEU A 98 -10.70 -7.95 15.57
CA LEU A 98 -10.22 -8.67 14.39
C LEU A 98 -8.72 -8.99 14.53
N PRO A 99 -8.25 -10.15 14.04
CA PRO A 99 -6.82 -10.44 13.99
C PRO A 99 -6.06 -9.34 13.25
N TYR A 100 -4.91 -8.93 13.80
CA TYR A 100 -4.08 -7.91 13.15
C TYR A 100 -3.63 -8.36 11.75
N GLY A 101 -3.87 -7.51 10.75
CA GLY A 101 -3.61 -7.84 9.35
C GLY A 101 -4.70 -8.70 8.71
N LYS A 102 -5.88 -8.82 9.33
CA LYS A 102 -7.05 -9.46 8.72
C LYS A 102 -7.29 -8.85 7.34
N GLU A 103 -7.28 -9.71 6.32
CA GLU A 103 -7.57 -9.30 4.95
C GLU A 103 -9.02 -8.81 4.86
N ALA A 104 -9.19 -7.73 4.10
CA ALA A 104 -10.47 -7.16 3.75
C ALA A 104 -10.49 -6.87 2.26
N CYS A 105 -11.69 -6.79 1.69
CA CYS A 105 -11.87 -6.43 0.30
C CYS A 105 -13.14 -5.63 0.09
N ILE A 106 -13.07 -4.64 -0.80
CA ILE A 106 -14.19 -3.78 -1.18
C ILE A 106 -14.33 -3.86 -2.71
N PRO A 107 -15.32 -4.59 -3.24
CA PRO A 107 -15.46 -4.82 -4.69
C PRO A 107 -15.61 -3.51 -5.49
N GLU A 108 -16.21 -2.48 -4.90
CA GLU A 108 -16.37 -1.16 -5.51
C GLU A 108 -15.01 -0.50 -5.79
N LEU A 109 -14.05 -0.59 -4.86
CA LEU A 109 -12.68 -0.09 -5.05
C LEU A 109 -11.96 -0.88 -6.14
N ASN A 110 -12.07 -2.21 -6.10
CA ASN A 110 -11.41 -3.06 -7.11
C ASN A 110 -11.86 -2.72 -8.54
N ARG A 111 -13.17 -2.52 -8.70
CA ARG A 111 -13.77 -2.15 -9.99
C ARG A 111 -13.33 -0.76 -10.45
N HIS A 112 -13.30 0.22 -9.56
CA HIS A 112 -12.88 1.58 -9.91
C HIS A 112 -11.41 1.63 -10.35
N PHE A 113 -10.51 1.05 -9.56
CA PHE A 113 -9.08 1.06 -9.87
C PHE A 113 -8.67 0.00 -10.89
N ARG A 114 -9.61 -0.87 -11.32
CA ARG A 114 -9.37 -2.02 -12.21
C ARG A 114 -8.20 -2.87 -11.72
N ARG A 115 -8.18 -3.12 -10.41
CA ARG A 115 -7.12 -3.83 -9.71
C ARG A 115 -7.68 -4.46 -8.45
N ALA A 116 -7.35 -5.72 -8.18
CA ALA A 116 -7.59 -6.31 -6.87
C ALA A 116 -6.78 -5.58 -5.81
N ILE A 117 -7.42 -4.72 -5.02
CA ILE A 117 -6.75 -3.98 -3.95
C ILE A 117 -6.74 -4.82 -2.70
N ARG A 118 -5.54 -5.19 -2.27
CA ARG A 118 -5.33 -5.94 -1.04
C ARG A 118 -5.44 -5.00 0.16
N LEU A 119 -6.54 -5.07 0.90
CA LEU A 119 -6.74 -4.29 2.13
C LEU A 119 -6.40 -5.14 3.35
N GLN A 120 -5.80 -4.54 4.37
CA GLN A 120 -5.57 -5.20 5.65
C GLN A 120 -5.98 -4.32 6.82
N VAL A 121 -6.81 -4.90 7.71
CA VAL A 121 -7.22 -4.27 8.97
C VAL A 121 -6.03 -4.30 9.93
N ARG A 122 -5.36 -3.15 10.06
CA ARG A 122 -4.16 -3.00 10.91
C ARG A 122 -4.25 -1.81 11.85
N ASP A 123 -5.17 -0.91 11.57
CA ASP A 123 -5.31 0.33 12.30
C ASP A 123 -6.64 0.41 13.04
N THR A 124 -6.69 1.26 14.05
CA THR A 124 -7.92 1.55 14.79
C THR A 124 -7.81 2.87 15.54
N HIS A 125 -8.93 3.60 15.61
CA HIS A 125 -9.01 4.88 16.30
C HIS A 125 -10.24 4.94 17.19
N VAL A 126 -10.18 5.78 18.22
CA VAL A 126 -11.33 6.01 19.11
C VAL A 126 -12.57 6.47 18.35
N ASP A 127 -12.40 7.20 17.25
CA ASP A 127 -13.48 7.72 16.41
C ASP A 127 -14.14 6.62 15.54
N LEU A 128 -13.57 5.42 15.50
CA LEU A 128 -14.14 4.23 14.84
C LEU A 128 -14.98 3.37 15.77
N ARG A 129 -14.94 3.63 17.09
CA ARG A 129 -15.68 2.86 18.08
C ARG A 129 -17.19 2.99 17.87
N GLY A 130 -17.91 1.87 17.91
CA GLY A 130 -19.35 1.78 17.64
C GLY A 130 -19.70 1.70 16.14
N GLY A 131 -18.70 1.79 15.26
CA GLY A 131 -18.86 1.55 13.82
C GLY A 131 -19.14 0.08 13.49
N GLY A 132 -18.62 -0.85 14.28
CA GLY A 132 -18.63 -2.28 14.00
C GLY A 132 -18.20 -2.57 12.56
N TYR A 133 -18.91 -3.48 11.89
CA TYR A 133 -18.70 -3.78 10.47
C TYR A 133 -19.29 -2.74 9.50
N ARG A 134 -19.87 -1.63 10.01
CA ARG A 134 -20.58 -0.63 9.18
C ARG A 134 -19.70 0.55 8.77
N ARG A 135 -18.45 0.61 9.24
CA ARG A 135 -17.48 1.65 8.86
C ARG A 135 -16.09 1.06 8.63
N VAL A 136 -15.44 1.52 7.57
CA VAL A 136 -14.04 1.24 7.26
C VAL A 136 -13.36 2.56 6.87
N ASP A 137 -12.22 2.86 7.47
CA ASP A 137 -11.41 4.01 7.11
C ASP A 137 -10.21 3.56 6.26
N LEU A 138 -10.10 4.08 5.04
CA LEU A 138 -9.03 3.77 4.08
C LEU A 138 -7.84 4.74 4.26
N CYS A 139 -6.64 4.20 4.43
CA CYS A 139 -5.45 5.03 4.51
C CYS A 139 -5.06 5.55 3.12
N VAL A 140 -5.06 6.86 2.95
CA VAL A 140 -4.62 7.57 1.73
C VAL A 140 -3.41 8.44 2.03
N ARG A 141 -2.72 8.89 0.98
CA ARG A 141 -1.39 9.51 1.10
C ARG A 141 -1.42 10.96 1.58
N THR A 142 -2.36 11.77 1.12
CA THR A 142 -2.46 13.18 1.50
C THR A 142 -3.86 13.56 1.94
N GLN A 143 -3.98 14.76 2.52
CA GLN A 143 -5.27 15.36 2.83
C GLN A 143 -6.13 15.55 1.58
N GLU A 144 -5.53 15.97 0.46
CA GLU A 144 -6.23 16.11 -0.82
C GLU A 144 -6.75 14.76 -1.32
N ASP A 145 -5.95 13.70 -1.22
CA ASP A 145 -6.37 12.34 -1.58
C ASP A 145 -7.56 11.87 -0.71
N SER A 146 -7.74 12.41 0.50
CA SER A 146 -8.85 12.05 1.40
C SER A 146 -10.19 12.67 1.03
N TYR A 147 -10.21 13.62 0.08
CA TYR A 147 -11.43 14.26 -0.42
C TYR A 147 -11.98 13.62 -1.68
N ASP A 148 -11.31 12.61 -2.25
CA ASP A 148 -11.80 11.93 -3.44
C ASP A 148 -13.10 11.15 -3.10
N ASP A 149 -14.12 11.30 -3.94
CA ASP A 149 -15.41 10.64 -3.78
C ASP A 149 -15.27 9.11 -3.79
N ILE A 150 -14.28 8.55 -4.52
CA ILE A 150 -14.11 7.10 -4.58
C ILE A 150 -13.72 6.49 -3.24
N VAL A 151 -13.05 7.25 -2.38
CA VAL A 151 -12.64 6.79 -1.05
C VAL A 151 -13.61 7.24 0.06
N ASN A 152 -14.74 7.87 -0.31
CA ASN A 152 -15.77 8.37 0.60
C ASN A 152 -17.18 7.92 0.16
N MET A 153 -17.39 6.62 0.07
CA MET A 153 -18.65 6.02 -0.38
C MET A 153 -19.56 5.64 0.80
N LEU A 154 -20.81 6.10 0.78
CA LEU A 154 -21.77 5.82 1.87
C LEU A 154 -22.31 4.38 1.87
N GLN A 155 -22.19 3.67 0.75
CA GLN A 155 -22.71 2.33 0.57
C GLN A 155 -21.72 1.48 -0.24
N VAL A 156 -20.85 0.77 0.47
CA VAL A 156 -19.97 -0.25 -0.13
C VAL A 156 -20.26 -1.62 0.46
N THR A 157 -19.75 -2.63 -0.23
CA THR A 157 -19.72 -4.01 0.26
C THR A 157 -18.36 -4.25 0.92
N LEU A 158 -18.35 -4.78 2.14
CA LEU A 158 -17.13 -5.25 2.79
C LEU A 158 -17.12 -6.78 2.81
N VAL A 159 -16.04 -7.37 2.28
CA VAL A 159 -15.80 -8.81 2.33
C VAL A 159 -14.62 -9.07 3.26
N LEU A 160 -14.80 -10.00 4.20
CA LEU A 160 -13.80 -10.48 5.17
C LEU A 160 -13.58 -11.99 5.05
#